data_AF-A0A4Q6AE16-F1
#
_entry.id   AF-A0A4Q6AE16-F1
#
_cell.length_a   1.000
_cell.length_b   1.000
_cell.length_c   1.000
_cell.angle_alpha   90.00
_cell.angle_beta   90.00
_cell.angle_gamma   90.00
#
_symmetry.space_group_name_H-M   'P 1'
#
loop_
_entity.id
_entity.type
_entity.pdbx_description
1 polymer ?
#
loop_
_entity_poly.entity_id
_entity_poly.type
_entity_poly.pdbx_seq_one_letter_code
_entity_poly.pdbx_strand_id
1 'polypeptide(L)' 'MRQGEPRMFAEVLIPLSLPKNYTWHIPDSMLAGISVGCRVEVNLGKNKKYAGVVKRIHNEEPLSFEAKDILNV' A
#
# COMPACT_ATOMS: atom_id res chain seq x y z
N MET A 1 18.47 19.08 -11.21
CA MET A 1 17.93 18.51 -9.95
C MET A 1 16.69 17.73 -10.33
N ARG A 2 16.73 16.39 -10.25
CA ARG A 2 15.53 15.58 -10.52
C ARG A 2 14.61 15.72 -9.31
N GLN A 3 13.49 16.42 -9.47
CA GLN A 3 12.42 16.38 -8.48
C GLN A 3 11.96 14.92 -8.40
N GLY A 4 12.06 14.30 -7.22
CA GLY A 4 11.51 12.96 -7.01
C GLY A 4 10.01 13.04 -7.16
N GLU A 5 9.43 12.16 -7.99
CA GLU A 5 7.98 12.13 -8.17
C GLU A 5 7.30 11.84 -6.82
N PRO A 6 6.12 12.44 -6.56
CA PRO A 6 5.41 12.24 -5.31
C PRO A 6 4.99 10.78 -5.19
N ARG A 7 5.72 10.02 -4.35
CA ARG A 7 5.36 8.64 -4.02
C ARG A 7 4.11 8.62 -3.16
N MET A 8 3.13 7.85 -3.63
CA MET A 8 1.87 7.66 -2.92
C MET A 8 1.84 6.29 -2.29
N PHE A 9 1.20 6.20 -1.14
CA PHE A 9 1.15 5.01 -0.32
C PHE A 9 -0.27 4.77 0.19
N ALA A 10 -0.60 3.51 0.41
CA ALA A 10 -1.87 3.08 0.98
C ALA A 10 -1.63 2.32 2.29
N GLU A 11 -2.30 2.76 3.36
CA GLU A 11 -2.49 1.96 4.57
C GLU A 11 -3.61 0.95 4.31
N VAL A 12 -3.32 -0.35 4.40
CA VAL A 12 -4.26 -1.42 4.03
C VAL A 12 -4.60 -2.27 5.25
N LEU A 13 -5.91 -2.47 5.45
CA LEU A 13 -6.45 -3.39 6.45
C LEU A 13 -6.50 -4.80 5.87
N ILE A 14 -5.79 -5.72 6.51
CA ILE A 14 -5.78 -7.14 6.14
C ILE A 14 -6.57 -7.91 7.22
N PRO A 15 -7.35 -8.94 6.89
CA PRO A 15 -8.07 -9.79 7.85
C PRO A 15 -7.10 -10.73 8.61
N LEU A 16 -6.13 -10.16 9.32
CA LEU A 16 -5.18 -10.82 10.18
C LEU A 16 -5.04 -10.03 11.48
N SER A 17 -4.77 -10.73 12.58
CA SER A 17 -4.45 -10.12 13.87
C SER A 17 -3.03 -9.52 13.85
N LEU A 18 -2.87 -8.39 13.16
CA LEU A 18 -1.62 -7.63 13.13
C LEU A 18 -1.62 -6.56 14.23
N PRO A 19 -0.47 -6.31 14.89
CA PRO A 19 -0.38 -5.30 15.94
C PRO A 19 -0.52 -3.87 15.41
N LYS A 20 -0.25 -3.65 14.11
CA LYS A 20 -0.37 -2.38 13.41
C LYS A 20 -0.80 -2.63 11.97
N ASN A 21 -1.40 -1.61 11.36
CA ASN A 21 -1.63 -1.60 9.91
C ASN A 21 -0.31 -1.38 9.19
N TYR A 22 -0.23 -1.92 7.99
CA TYR A 22 0.94 -1.80 7.14
C TYR A 22 0.63 -0.90 5.95
N THR A 23 1.70 -0.37 5.38
CA THR A 23 1.65 0.58 4.27
C THR A 23 2.32 -0.05 3.05
N TRP A 24 1.68 0.07 1.90
CA TRP A 24 2.21 -0.33 0.60
C TRP A 24 2.35 0.88 -0.31
N HIS A 25 3.32 0.82 -1.21
CA HIS A 25 3.48 1.81 -2.26
C HIS A 25 2.40 1.60 -3.34
N ILE A 26 1.85 2.69 -3.85
CA ILE A 26 0.86 2.69 -4.93
C ILE A 26 1.61 2.91 -6.24
N PRO A 27 1.70 1.91 -7.13
CA PRO A 27 2.29 2.11 -8.46
C PRO A 27 1.55 3.19 -9.25
N ASP A 28 2.26 3.97 -10.06
CA ASP A 28 1.68 5.09 -10.81
C ASP A 28 0.52 4.67 -11.71
N SER A 29 0.62 3.46 -12.29
CA SER A 29 -0.44 2.86 -13.11
C SER A 29 -1.75 2.62 -12.36
N MET A 30 -1.72 2.55 -11.03
CA MET A 30 -2.87 2.30 -10.17
C MET A 30 -3.43 3.56 -9.50
N LEU A 31 -2.71 4.69 -9.56
CA LEU A 31 -3.11 5.95 -8.90
C LEU A 31 -4.52 6.39 -9.28
N ALA A 32 -4.91 6.22 -10.54
CA ALA A 32 -6.22 6.65 -11.03
C ALA A 32 -7.37 5.70 -10.60
N GLY A 33 -7.06 4.45 -10.26
CA GLY A 33 -8.07 3.42 -9.95
C GLY A 33 -8.23 3.13 -8.46
N ILE A 34 -7.25 3.50 -7.65
CA ILE A 34 -7.28 3.24 -6.21
C ILE A 34 -8.04 4.32 -5.45
N SER A 35 -8.84 3.90 -4.46
CA SER A 35 -9.50 4.82 -3.54
C SER A 35 -9.67 4.18 -2.16
N VAL A 36 -9.96 5.00 -1.15
CA VAL A 36 -10.28 4.51 0.20
C VAL A 36 -11.54 3.64 0.13
N GLY A 37 -11.49 2.47 0.76
CA GLY A 37 -12.56 1.47 0.72
C GLY A 37 -12.43 0.44 -0.40
N CYS A 38 -11.55 0.64 -1.39
CA CYS A 38 -11.29 -0.35 -2.42
C CYS A 38 -10.57 -1.59 -1.87
N ARG A 39 -10.90 -2.75 -2.46
CA ARG A 39 -10.13 -3.98 -2.26
C ARG A 39 -8.80 -3.84 -2.99
N VAL A 40 -7.74 -4.37 -2.41
CA VAL A 40 -6.42 -4.47 -3.05
C VAL A 40 -5.79 -5.82 -2.75
N GLU A 41 -4.88 -6.27 -3.62
CA GLU A 41 -4.01 -7.42 -3.36
C GLU A 41 -2.61 -6.94 -2.95
N VAL A 42 -2.09 -7.49 -1.85
CA VAL A 42 -0.79 -7.13 -1.29
C VAL A 42 0.02 -8.34 -0.86
N ASN A 43 1.35 -8.22 -0.87
CA ASN A 43 2.25 -9.22 -0.30
C ASN A 43 2.62 -8.86 1.15
N LEU A 44 2.43 -9.79 2.08
CA LEU A 44 2.91 -9.68 3.46
C LEU A 44 3.77 -10.90 3.83
N GLY A 45 5.00 -10.66 4.26
CA GLY A 45 6.00 -11.70 4.47
C GLY A 45 6.68 -12.14 3.16
N LYS A 46 7.23 -13.37 3.15
CA LYS A 46 8.03 -13.87 2.02
C LYS A 46 7.19 -14.19 0.78
N ASN A 47 6.11 -14.96 0.93
CA ASN A 47 5.37 -15.52 -0.21
C ASN A 47 3.84 -15.54 0.00
N LYS A 48 3.28 -14.70 0.88
CA LYS A 48 1.85 -14.70 1.17
C LYS A 48 1.18 -13.45 0.59
N LYS A 49 0.19 -13.68 -0.27
CA LYS A 49 -0.71 -12.68 -0.81
C LYS A 49 -1.95 -12.57 0.05
N TYR A 50 -2.44 -11.37 0.24
CA TYR A 50 -3.68 -11.10 0.96
C TYR A 50 -4.53 -10.11 0.19
N ALA A 51 -5.84 -10.31 0.25
CA ALA A 51 -6.78 -9.25 -0.02
C ALA A 51 -6.90 -8.35 1.22
N GLY A 52 -6.93 -7.04 0.99
CA GLY A 52 -7.17 -6.06 2.04
C GLY A 52 -8.02 -4.89 1.53
N VAL A 53 -8.34 -3.97 2.43
CA VAL A 53 -9.11 -2.76 2.12
C VAL A 53 -8.25 -1.53 2.40
N VAL A 54 -8.21 -0.60 1.45
CA VAL A 54 -7.51 0.67 1.63
C VAL A 54 -8.22 1.50 2.71
N LYS A 55 -7.53 1.78 3.80
CA LYS A 55 -8.01 2.65 4.88
C LYS A 55 -7.66 4.12 4.63
N ARG A 56 -6.45 4.38 4.14
CA ARG A 56 -5.93 5.74 3.96
C ARG A 56 -4.92 5.76 2.82
N ILE A 57 -4.94 6.84 2.03
CA ILE A 57 -3.93 7.15 1.01
C ILE A 57 -3.14 8.37 1.49
N HIS A 58 -1.82 8.34 1.35
CA HIS A 58 -0.92 9.40 1.84
C HIS A 58 0.40 9.42 1.05
N ASN A 59 1.21 10.46 1.27
CA ASN A 59 2.56 10.63 0.69
C ASN A 59 3.69 10.48 1.71
N GLU A 60 3.38 9.96 2.90
CA GLU A 60 4.35 9.69 3.96
C GLU A 60 5.03 8.32 3.75
N GLU A 61 6.30 8.30 3.34
CA GLU A 61 7.07 7.05 3.21
C GLU A 61 7.34 6.43 4.59
N PRO A 62 7.12 5.11 4.77
CA PRO A 62 7.38 4.46 6.06
C PRO A 62 8.86 4.53 6.45
N LEU A 63 9.15 5.05 7.64
CA LEU A 63 10.53 5.17 8.15
C LEU A 63 11.14 3.84 8.61
N SER A 64 10.28 2.88 8.98
CA SER A 64 10.69 1.64 9.65
C SER A 64 10.87 0.44 8.72
N PHE A 65 10.43 0.53 7.46
CA PHE A 65 10.51 -0.55 6.49
C PHE A 65 10.37 -0.02 5.06
N GLU A 66 10.89 -0.76 4.09
CA GLU A 66 10.64 -0.49 2.68
C GLU A 66 9.24 -0.99 2.29
N ALA A 67 8.39 -0.07 1.80
CA ALA A 67 7.04 -0.41 1.38
C ALA A 67 7.08 -1.21 0.07
N LYS A 68 6.45 -2.39 0.07
CA LYS A 68 6.23 -3.17 -1.17
C LYS A 68 5.12 -2.52 -1.99
N ASP A 69 5.10 -2.80 -3.28
CA ASP A 69 4.02 -2.37 -4.16
C ASP A 69 2.70 -3.10 -3.87
N ILE A 70 1.59 -2.40 -4.10
CA ILE A 70 0.28 -3.01 -4.31
C ILE A 70 0.34 -3.84 -5.60
N LEU A 71 -0.20 -5.06 -5.55
CA LEU A 71 -0.16 -6.00 -6.66
C LEU A 71 -1.34 -5.83 -7.61
N ASN A 72 -2.50 -5.45 -7.07
CA ASN A 72 -3.73 -5.26 -7.83
C ASN A 72 -4.74 -4.40 -7.06
N VAL A 73 -5.65 -3.73 -7.78
CA VAL A 73 -6.82 -2.99 -7.27
C VAL A 73 -8.09 -3.66 -7.79
#